data_AF-A0A2E9YZD8-F1
#
_entry.id   AF-A0A2E9YZD8-F1
#
_cell.length_a   1.000
_cell.length_b   1.000
_cell.length_c   1.000
_cell.angle_alpha   90.00
_cell.angle_beta   90.00
_cell.angle_gamma   90.00
#
_symmetry.space_group_name_H-M   'P 1'
#
loop_
_entity.id
_entity.type
_entity.pdbx_description
1 polymer ?
#
loop_
_entity_poly.entity_id
_entity_poly.type
_entity_poly.pdbx_seq_one_letter_code
_entity_poly.pdbx_strand_id
1 'polypeptide(L)'
;MLCVAGGETYYPLIETHFITTRMRREVLSALVVHLIRKEKRWAISGGVAALVGAACLIPLIAETLNPPLRAAPIHDISTDTVNPPAFEVLDETRAGTSHTRERGGPVLAEAQAPAYPDIVSLETDLSLDAAYQRALAVAEDIG
;
A
#
# COMPACT_ATOMS: atom_id res chain seq x y z
N MET A 1 35.01 26.22 -5.60
CA MET A 1 35.05 25.28 -6.74
C MET A 1 33.61 25.01 -7.12
N LEU A 2 33.24 25.46 -8.33
CA LEU A 2 31.90 25.52 -8.88
C LEU A 2 31.53 24.14 -9.47
N CYS A 3 30.32 23.64 -9.22
CA CYS A 3 29.54 22.96 -10.26
C CYS A 3 28.04 23.04 -9.94
N VAL A 4 27.31 23.51 -10.94
CA VAL A 4 25.87 23.74 -11.05
C VAL A 4 25.34 22.80 -12.15
N ALA A 5 24.02 22.54 -12.12
CA ALA A 5 23.15 21.90 -13.13
C ALA A 5 22.98 20.37 -13.01
N GLY A 6 21.77 19.80 -13.02
CA GLY A 6 20.44 20.36 -13.23
C GLY A 6 19.36 19.34 -12.84
N GLY A 7 18.16 19.83 -12.54
CA GLY A 7 17.02 19.05 -12.10
C GLY A 7 15.87 19.99 -11.77
N GLU A 8 15.37 20.67 -12.79
CA GLU A 8 14.19 21.52 -12.68
C GLU A 8 12.94 20.70 -12.36
N THR A 9 12.28 21.02 -11.25
CA THR A 9 10.81 21.04 -11.16
C THR A 9 10.41 22.00 -10.04
N TYR A 10 10.54 23.31 -10.29
CA TYR A 10 9.81 24.33 -9.53
C TYR A 10 8.37 24.36 -10.05
N TYR A 11 7.43 23.80 -9.27
CA TYR A 11 6.01 23.96 -9.55
C TYR A 11 5.60 25.44 -9.43
N PRO A 12 4.81 25.99 -10.37
CA PRO A 12 4.30 27.35 -10.24
C PRO A 12 3.14 27.36 -9.22
N LEU A 13 3.43 27.67 -7.96
CA LEU A 13 2.43 27.91 -6.92
C LEU A 13 1.54 29.15 -7.20
N ILE A 14 1.89 29.96 -8.21
CA ILE A 14 1.12 31.15 -8.60
C ILE A 14 0.05 30.81 -9.64
N GLU A 15 0.25 29.79 -10.50
CA GLU A 15 -0.74 29.44 -11.54
C GLU A 15 -1.90 28.59 -11.03
N THR A 16 -1.66 27.69 -10.07
CA THR A 16 -2.73 26.83 -9.51
C THR A 16 -3.78 27.64 -8.75
N HIS A 17 -3.41 28.75 -8.11
CA HIS A 17 -4.39 29.64 -7.47
C HIS A 17 -5.23 30.41 -8.49
N PHE A 18 -4.65 30.84 -9.61
CA PHE A 18 -5.40 31.55 -10.66
C PHE A 18 -6.38 30.62 -11.40
N ILE A 19 -5.94 29.39 -11.70
CA ILE A 19 -6.78 28.37 -12.34
C ILE A 19 -7.92 27.95 -11.41
N THR A 20 -7.66 27.68 -10.14
CA THR A 20 -8.71 27.22 -9.18
C THR A 20 -9.71 28.32 -8.83
N THR A 21 -9.30 29.59 -8.68
CA THR A 21 -10.22 30.71 -8.42
C THR A 21 -11.06 31.07 -9.65
N ARG A 22 -10.48 31.03 -10.85
CA ARG A 22 -11.21 31.24 -12.10
C ARG A 22 -12.22 30.10 -12.33
N MET A 23 -11.82 28.85 -12.10
CA MET A 23 -12.69 27.67 -12.25
C MET A 23 -13.83 27.64 -11.23
N ARG A 24 -13.62 28.09 -9.98
CA ARG A 24 -14.71 28.23 -8.99
C ARG A 24 -15.75 29.27 -9.39
N ARG A 25 -15.34 30.38 -10.01
CA ARG A 25 -16.27 31.43 -10.45
C ARG A 25 -17.14 31.00 -11.62
N GLU A 26 -16.58 30.29 -12.60
CA GLU A 26 -17.34 29.83 -13.77
C GLU A 26 -18.35 28.72 -13.42
N VAL A 27 -18.00 27.84 -12.47
CA VAL A 27 -18.93 26.81 -11.99
C VAL A 27 -20.09 27.47 -11.22
N LEU A 28 -19.81 28.51 -10.43
CA LEU A 28 -20.85 29.24 -9.68
C LEU A 28 -21.77 30.04 -10.61
N SER A 29 -21.22 30.72 -11.63
CA SER A 29 -22.02 31.45 -12.63
C SER A 29 -22.85 30.49 -13.48
N ALA A 30 -22.31 29.35 -13.90
CA ALA A 30 -23.06 28.31 -14.61
C ALA A 30 -24.20 27.72 -13.75
N LEU A 31 -23.97 27.51 -12.45
CA LEU A 31 -24.97 27.06 -11.48
C LEU A 31 -26.09 28.09 -11.29
N VAL A 32 -25.73 29.37 -11.15
CA VAL A 32 -26.69 30.49 -11.02
C VAL A 32 -27.52 30.65 -12.30
N VAL A 33 -26.92 30.57 -13.48
CA VAL A 33 -27.63 30.62 -14.76
C VAL A 33 -28.57 29.43 -14.91
N HIS A 34 -28.17 28.22 -14.50
CA HIS A 34 -29.03 27.04 -14.51
C HIS A 34 -30.22 27.15 -13.53
N LEU A 35 -30.00 27.74 -12.35
CA LEU A 35 -31.05 28.02 -11.36
C LEU A 35 -32.05 29.07 -11.87
N ILE A 36 -31.57 30.11 -12.57
CA ILE A 36 -32.41 31.19 -13.15
C ILE A 36 -33.24 30.67 -14.34
N ARG A 37 -32.68 29.83 -15.20
CA ARG A 37 -33.34 29.40 -16.44
C ARG A 37 -34.47 28.37 -16.23
N LYS A 38 -34.66 27.82 -15.02
CA LYS A 38 -35.71 26.82 -14.69
C LYS A 38 -35.78 25.65 -15.67
N GLU A 39 -34.65 25.29 -16.29
CA GLU A 39 -34.57 24.23 -17.29
C GLU A 39 -34.55 22.86 -16.58
N LYS A 40 -35.73 22.37 -16.20
CA LYS A 40 -35.91 21.11 -15.45
C LYS A 40 -35.18 19.93 -16.10
N ARG A 41 -35.07 19.90 -17.43
CA ARG A 41 -34.47 18.81 -18.20
C ARG A 41 -32.96 18.68 -17.99
N TRP A 42 -32.23 19.80 -17.92
CA TRP A 42 -30.79 19.81 -17.65
C TRP A 42 -30.49 19.60 -16.16
N ALA A 43 -31.37 20.13 -15.28
CA ALA A 43 -31.29 19.87 -13.85
C ALA A 43 -31.43 18.38 -13.51
N ILE A 44 -32.36 17.66 -14.17
CA ILE A 44 -32.49 16.20 -14.02
C ILE A 44 -31.22 15.49 -14.49
N SER A 45 -30.69 15.85 -15.68
CA SER A 45 -29.47 15.22 -16.19
C SER A 45 -28.24 15.44 -15.29
N GLY A 46 -28.10 16.63 -14.71
CA GLY A 46 -27.04 16.93 -13.74
C GLY A 46 -27.21 16.15 -12.43
N GLY A 47 -28.46 15.99 -11.95
CA GLY A 47 -28.76 15.16 -10.79
C GLY A 47 -28.41 13.69 -11.01
N VAL A 48 -28.75 13.13 -12.19
CA VAL A 48 -28.38 11.76 -12.55
C VAL A 48 -26.87 11.60 -12.62
N ALA A 49 -26.15 12.54 -13.27
CA ALA A 49 -24.70 12.49 -13.35
C ALA A 49 -24.02 12.56 -11.96
N ALA A 50 -24.55 13.39 -11.05
CA ALA A 50 -24.05 13.49 -9.68
C ALA A 50 -24.26 12.19 -8.89
N LEU A 51 -25.43 11.54 -9.05
CA LEU A 51 -25.71 10.25 -8.41
C LEU A 51 -24.81 9.13 -8.94
N VAL A 52 -24.57 9.08 -10.25
CA VAL A 52 -23.64 8.12 -10.86
C VAL A 52 -22.22 8.38 -10.36
N GLY A 53 -21.78 9.64 -10.32
CA GLY A 53 -20.48 10.01 -9.77
C GLY A 53 -20.32 9.59 -8.30
N ALA A 54 -21.35 9.80 -7.48
CA ALA A 54 -21.38 9.34 -6.09
C ALA A 54 -21.35 7.81 -6.00
N ALA A 55 -22.07 7.10 -6.87
CA ALA A 55 -22.08 5.64 -6.91
C ALA A 55 -20.70 5.06 -7.25
N CYS A 56 -19.96 5.68 -8.18
CA CYS A 56 -18.59 5.28 -8.51
C CYS A 56 -17.61 5.44 -7.34
N LEU A 57 -17.91 6.28 -6.35
CA LEU A 57 -17.08 6.45 -5.15
C LEU A 57 -17.42 5.46 -4.03
N ILE A 58 -18.52 4.70 -4.14
CA ILE A 58 -18.94 3.72 -3.12
C ILE A 58 -17.83 2.75 -2.74
N PRO A 59 -17.06 2.14 -3.68
CA PRO A 59 -15.99 1.19 -3.31
C PRO A 59 -14.90 1.82 -2.43
N LEU A 60 -14.50 3.06 -2.73
CA LEU A 60 -13.50 3.80 -1.95
C LEU A 60 -14.01 4.11 -0.53
N ILE A 61 -15.27 4.57 -0.43
CA ILE A 61 -15.91 4.84 0.85
C ILE A 61 -16.04 3.55 1.66
N ALA A 62 -16.43 2.45 1.01
CA ALA A 62 -16.58 1.14 1.64
C ALA A 62 -15.25 0.62 2.22
N GLU A 63 -14.13 0.74 1.50
CA GLU A 63 -12.80 0.37 2.01
C GLU A 63 -12.40 1.19 3.23
N THR A 64 -12.80 2.47 3.28
CA THR A 64 -12.48 3.36 4.41
C THR A 64 -13.31 3.02 5.65
N LEU A 65 -14.57 2.64 5.47
CA LEU A 65 -15.49 2.30 6.57
C LEU A 65 -15.31 0.87 7.08
N ASN A 66 -14.92 -0.06 6.21
CA ASN A 66 -14.69 -1.45 6.54
C ASN A 66 -13.36 -1.93 5.92
N PRO A 67 -12.22 -1.49 6.48
CA PRO A 67 -10.93 -1.92 5.97
C PRO A 67 -10.83 -3.45 6.10
N PRO A 68 -10.34 -4.16 5.07
CA PRO A 68 -10.10 -5.59 5.20
C PRO A 68 -9.13 -5.85 6.35
N LEU A 69 -9.30 -6.97 7.04
CA LEU A 69 -8.34 -7.40 8.06
C LEU A 69 -6.97 -7.54 7.38
N ARG A 70 -6.06 -6.60 7.66
CA ARG A 70 -4.67 -6.68 7.22
C ARG A 70 -3.89 -7.29 8.37
N ALA A 71 -3.07 -8.29 8.07
CA ALA A 71 -2.12 -8.81 9.02
C ALA A 71 -1.17 -7.68 9.47
N ALA A 72 -0.53 -7.87 10.64
CA ALA A 72 0.44 -6.91 11.14
C ALA A 72 1.48 -6.60 10.04
N PRO A 73 1.84 -5.32 9.81
CA PRO A 73 2.83 -4.93 8.80
C PRO A 73 4.26 -5.23 9.28
N ILE A 74 4.50 -6.50 9.65
CA ILE A 74 5.79 -7.04 10.04
C ILE A 74 6.36 -7.84 8.87
N HIS A 75 7.63 -7.62 8.58
CA HIS A 75 8.36 -8.28 7.49
C HIS A 75 9.37 -9.32 7.99
N ASP A 76 9.65 -9.32 9.29
CA ASP A 76 10.50 -10.29 9.95
C ASP A 76 9.61 -11.30 10.68
N ILE A 77 9.35 -12.42 10.00
CA ILE A 77 8.54 -13.53 10.50
C ILE A 77 9.45 -14.76 10.61
N SER A 78 9.34 -15.49 11.71
CA SER A 78 10.12 -16.72 11.96
C SER A 78 9.21 -17.83 12.49
N THR A 79 9.49 -19.08 12.12
CA THR A 79 8.86 -20.25 12.73
C THR A 79 9.38 -20.55 14.13
N ASP A 80 10.60 -20.08 14.43
CA ASP A 80 11.17 -20.03 15.77
C ASP A 80 11.37 -18.57 16.17
N THR A 81 10.48 -18.04 17.02
CA THR A 81 10.56 -16.67 17.52
C THR A 81 11.40 -16.54 18.80
N VAL A 82 11.80 -17.64 19.42
CA VAL A 82 12.63 -17.65 20.64
C VAL A 82 14.10 -17.58 20.27
N ASN A 83 14.51 -18.35 19.25
CA ASN A 83 15.87 -18.36 18.74
C ASN A 83 15.86 -18.34 17.19
N PRO A 84 15.41 -17.23 16.59
CA PRO A 84 15.30 -17.14 15.13
C PRO A 84 16.66 -17.33 14.46
N PRO A 85 16.75 -18.09 13.36
CA PRO A 85 18.00 -18.28 12.63
C PRO A 85 18.51 -16.93 12.08
N ALA A 86 19.80 -16.68 12.30
CA ALA A 86 20.48 -15.49 11.81
C ALA A 86 20.75 -15.60 10.30
N PHE A 87 20.70 -14.46 9.61
CA PHE A 87 21.22 -14.40 8.25
C PHE A 87 22.75 -14.43 8.33
N GLU A 88 23.41 -15.41 7.71
CA GLU A 88 24.87 -15.50 7.73
C GLU A 88 25.49 -14.80 6.51
N VAL A 89 24.91 -15.02 5.32
CA VAL A 89 25.52 -14.69 4.01
C VAL A 89 25.18 -13.28 3.48
N LEU A 90 24.35 -12.50 4.18
CA LEU A 90 23.97 -11.13 3.75
C LEU A 90 25.03 -10.06 4.10
N ASP A 91 25.90 -9.69 3.16
CA ASP A 91 26.94 -8.68 3.41
C ASP A 91 26.38 -7.24 3.57
N GLU A 92 27.11 -6.37 4.29
CA GLU A 92 26.82 -4.95 4.50
C GLU A 92 26.89 -4.12 3.20
N THR A 93 27.38 -4.71 2.10
CA THR A 93 27.42 -4.09 0.77
C THR A 93 26.03 -3.80 0.19
N ARG A 94 24.96 -4.25 0.86
CA ARG A 94 23.57 -3.88 0.55
C ARG A 94 23.30 -2.42 0.93
N ALA A 95 23.83 -1.50 0.14
CA ALA A 95 23.63 -0.06 0.36
C ALA A 95 22.14 0.32 0.22
N GLY A 96 21.61 1.00 1.25
CA GLY A 96 20.33 1.74 1.15
C GLY A 96 19.04 0.93 1.34
N THR A 97 19.03 -0.15 2.10
CA THR A 97 17.79 -0.93 2.29
C THR A 97 17.09 -0.68 3.61
N SER A 98 15.77 -0.50 3.54
CA SER A 98 14.85 -0.34 4.66
C SER A 98 14.70 -1.58 5.55
N HIS A 99 15.33 -2.70 5.19
CA HIS A 99 15.24 -3.96 5.92
C HIS A 99 16.57 -4.25 6.63
N THR A 100 16.50 -4.27 7.96
CA THR A 100 17.63 -4.57 8.83
C THR A 100 17.99 -6.06 8.74
N ARG A 101 19.28 -6.39 8.81
CA ARG A 101 19.77 -7.77 8.90
C ARG A 101 19.51 -8.38 10.29
N GLU A 102 19.63 -7.57 11.33
CA GLU A 102 19.29 -7.96 12.70
C GLU A 102 17.80 -8.29 12.80
N ARG A 103 17.49 -9.40 13.47
CA ARG A 103 16.11 -9.80 13.76
C ARG A 103 15.48 -8.80 14.73
N GLY A 104 14.20 -8.52 14.56
CA GLY A 104 13.44 -7.53 15.35
C GLY A 104 13.18 -7.92 16.81
N GLY A 105 13.65 -9.09 17.26
CA GLY A 105 13.65 -9.49 18.66
C GLY A 105 12.24 -9.73 19.25
N PRO A 106 12.11 -9.70 20.59
CA PRO A 106 10.90 -10.14 21.29
C PRO A 106 9.67 -9.27 20.98
N VAL A 107 9.86 -7.98 20.68
CA VAL A 107 8.75 -7.08 20.33
C VAL A 107 8.05 -7.54 19.05
N LEU A 108 8.80 -8.00 18.05
CA LEU A 108 8.21 -8.55 16.83
C LEU A 108 7.60 -9.92 17.06
N ALA A 109 8.19 -10.76 17.91
CA ALA A 109 7.62 -12.05 18.29
C ALA A 109 6.23 -11.90 18.94
N GLU A 110 6.08 -10.93 19.84
CA GLU A 110 4.79 -10.61 20.48
C GLU A 110 3.74 -10.13 19.46
N ALA A 111 4.16 -9.35 18.45
CA ALA A 111 3.28 -8.90 17.38
C ALA A 111 2.92 -10.02 16.38
N GLN A 112 3.83 -10.96 16.13
CA GLN A 112 3.64 -12.08 15.21
C GLN A 112 2.63 -13.09 15.77
N ALA A 113 2.71 -13.41 17.06
CA ALA A 113 1.91 -14.48 17.68
C ALA A 113 0.39 -14.39 17.41
N PRO A 114 -0.29 -13.24 17.59
CA PRO A 114 -1.72 -13.11 17.26
C PRO A 114 -1.97 -12.90 15.76
N ALA A 115 -1.00 -12.39 15.01
CA ALA A 115 -1.16 -12.07 13.59
C ALA A 115 -0.98 -13.28 12.65
N TYR A 116 -0.16 -14.25 13.07
CA TYR A 116 0.20 -15.44 12.30
C TYR A 116 0.22 -16.69 13.18
N PRO A 117 -0.93 -17.10 13.76
CA PRO A 117 -0.99 -18.20 14.72
C PRO A 117 -0.63 -19.56 14.11
N ASP A 118 -0.76 -19.71 12.78
CA ASP A 118 -0.55 -20.98 12.07
C ASP A 118 0.91 -21.19 11.63
N ILE A 119 1.78 -20.19 11.80
CA ILE A 119 3.20 -20.28 11.44
C ILE A 119 3.97 -20.90 12.60
N VAL A 120 4.35 -22.16 12.45
CA VAL A 120 5.11 -22.95 13.43
C VAL A 120 6.25 -23.71 12.76
N SER A 121 7.24 -24.13 13.54
CA SER A 121 8.33 -24.99 13.05
C SER A 121 7.80 -26.34 12.59
N LEU A 122 8.32 -26.81 11.46
CA LEU A 122 8.01 -28.14 10.94
C LEU A 122 8.82 -29.20 11.69
N GLU A 123 8.13 -30.07 12.42
CA GLU A 123 8.72 -31.24 13.05
C GLU A 123 8.61 -32.46 12.12
N THR A 124 9.71 -33.20 11.93
CA THR A 124 9.74 -34.37 11.05
C THR A 124 10.70 -35.44 11.56
N ASP A 125 10.32 -36.71 11.39
CA ASP A 125 11.17 -37.86 11.72
C ASP A 125 12.22 -38.18 10.62
N LEU A 126 12.22 -37.41 9.53
CA LEU A 126 13.20 -37.58 8.46
C LEU A 126 14.60 -37.22 8.96
N SER A 127 15.60 -37.99 8.52
CA SER A 127 16.99 -37.56 8.66
C SER A 127 17.23 -36.27 7.87
N LEU A 128 18.25 -35.50 8.24
CA LEU A 128 18.61 -34.26 7.56
C LEU A 128 18.74 -34.44 6.03
N ASP A 129 19.43 -35.50 5.60
CA ASP A 129 19.61 -35.81 4.18
C ASP A 129 18.29 -36.15 3.49
N ALA A 130 17.45 -36.98 4.12
CA ALA A 130 16.13 -37.33 3.57
C ALA A 130 15.19 -36.11 3.49
N ALA A 131 15.22 -35.23 4.50
CA ALA A 131 14.45 -33.99 4.52
C ALA A 131 14.90 -33.03 3.41
N TYR A 132 16.22 -32.88 3.22
CA TYR A 132 16.79 -32.07 2.15
C TYR A 132 16.41 -32.60 0.76
N GLN A 133 16.59 -33.90 0.50
CA GLN A 133 16.21 -34.52 -0.78
C GLN A 133 14.71 -34.39 -1.04
N ARG A 134 13.87 -34.55 0.00
CA ARG A 134 12.42 -34.36 -0.12
C ARG A 134 12.07 -32.93 -0.48
N ALA A 135 12.67 -31.94 0.19
CA ALA A 135 12.45 -30.53 -0.09
C ALA A 135 12.86 -30.17 -1.53
N LEU A 136 14.01 -30.68 -1.99
CA LEU A 136 14.48 -30.49 -3.37
C LEU A 136 13.49 -31.06 -4.39
N ALA A 137 13.03 -32.29 -4.18
CA ALA A 137 12.05 -32.92 -5.07
C ALA A 137 10.71 -32.16 -5.13
N VAL A 138 10.25 -31.57 -4.01
CA VAL A 138 9.06 -30.70 -4.03
C VAL A 138 9.32 -29.43 -4.82
N ALA A 139 10.46 -28.77 -4.59
CA ALA A 139 10.81 -27.53 -5.28
C ALA A 139 10.89 -27.73 -6.80
N GLU A 140 11.45 -28.85 -7.26
CA GLU A 140 11.53 -29.21 -8.69
C GLU A 140 10.16 -29.49 -9.32
N ASP A 141 9.20 -30.01 -8.55
CA ASP A 141 7.85 -30.29 -9.03
C ASP A 141 7.01 -29.01 -9.20
N ILE A 142 7.22 -28.00 -8.33
CA ILE A 142 6.41 -26.77 -8.32
C ILE A 142 6.96 -25.64 -9.20
N GLY A 143 8.27 -25.60 -9.47
CA GLY A 143 8.92 -24.67 -10.43
C GLY A 143 8.99 -23.22 -9.98
#